data_AF-A0AAE0C440-F1
#
_entry.id   AF-A0AAE0C440-F1
#
_cell.length_a   1.000
_cell.length_b   1.000
_cell.length_c   1.000
_cell.angle_alpha   90.00
_cell.angle_beta   90.00
_cell.angle_gamma   90.00
#
_symmetry.space_group_name_H-M   'P 1'
#
loop_
_entity.id
_entity.type
_entity.pdbx_description
1 polymer ?
#
loop_
_entity_poly.entity_id
_entity_poly.type
_entity_poly.pdbx_seq_one_letter_code
_entity_poly.pdbx_strand_id
1 'polypeptide(L)'
;MKASDEQIINDYTRTNKEMPKAVAIGEIQKRRRMDGIKMENFAGSPPEAMEHTLRHLRAEYGSVESYLDSIGFDNEWRNMLRSRLRVGA
;
A
#
# COMPACT_ATOMS: atom_id res chain seq x y z
N MET A 1 17.28 -3.80 -7.98
CA MET A 1 16.19 -4.56 -8.61
C MET A 1 14.88 -3.94 -8.14
N LYS A 2 13.84 -3.91 -8.97
CA LYS A 2 12.49 -3.51 -8.54
C LYS A 2 11.85 -4.72 -7.83
N ALA A 3 11.08 -4.48 -6.77
CA ALA A 3 10.30 -5.55 -6.13
C ALA A 3 9.25 -6.10 -7.11
N SER A 4 9.01 -7.41 -7.06
CA SER A 4 7.89 -8.02 -7.78
C SER A 4 6.56 -7.67 -7.11
N ASP A 5 5.46 -7.82 -7.85
CA ASP A 5 4.11 -7.65 -7.30
C ASP A 5 3.88 -8.58 -6.11
N GLU A 6 4.32 -9.82 -6.22
CA GLU A 6 4.22 -10.81 -5.14
C GLU A 6 4.97 -10.35 -3.88
N GLN A 7 6.18 -9.79 -4.02
CA GLN A 7 6.92 -9.24 -2.89
C GLN A 7 6.19 -8.07 -2.23
N ILE A 8 5.60 -7.18 -3.03
CA ILE A 8 4.83 -6.02 -2.54
C ILE A 8 3.58 -6.48 -1.79
N ILE A 9 2.80 -7.40 -2.38
CA ILE A 9 1.56 -7.91 -1.79
C ILE A 9 1.83 -8.69 -0.51
N ASN A 10 2.87 -9.52 -0.50
CA ASN A 10 3.25 -10.29 0.68
C ASN A 10 3.68 -9.36 1.83
N ASP A 11 4.50 -8.35 1.54
CA ASP A 11 4.93 -7.40 2.57
C ASP A 11 3.75 -6.57 3.11
N TYR A 12 2.86 -6.09 2.23
CA TYR A 12 1.61 -5.42 2.65
C TYR A 12 0.75 -6.30 3.56
N THR A 13 0.62 -7.58 3.23
CA THR A 13 -0.19 -8.54 4.00
C THR A 13 0.40 -8.83 5.38
N ARG A 14 1.72 -8.66 5.58
CA ARG A 14 2.37 -8.85 6.88
C ARG A 14 1.81 -7.93 7.96
N THR A 15 1.30 -6.74 7.59
CA THR A 15 0.64 -5.84 8.56
C THR A 15 -0.49 -6.53 9.32
N ASN A 16 -1.23 -7.47 8.69
CA ASN A 16 -2.28 -8.22 9.39
C ASN A 16 -1.75 -9.18 10.46
N LYS A 17 -0.51 -9.67 10.31
CA LYS A 17 0.15 -10.53 11.30
C LYS A 17 0.66 -9.73 12.48
N GLU A 18 1.15 -8.52 12.21
CA GLU A 18 1.76 -7.64 13.21
C GLU A 18 0.73 -6.78 13.96
N MET A 19 -0.45 -6.53 13.37
CA MET A 19 -1.58 -5.83 13.97
C MET A 19 -2.89 -6.62 13.84
N PRO A 20 -3.44 -7.16 14.93
CA PRO A 20 -4.74 -7.81 14.91
C PRO A 20 -5.85 -6.84 14.46
N LYS A 21 -6.76 -7.30 13.58
CA LYS A 21 -7.89 -6.48 13.06
C LYS A 21 -8.68 -5.79 14.17
N ALA A 22 -8.86 -6.44 15.32
CA ALA A 22 -9.56 -5.87 16.48
C ALA A 22 -8.89 -4.59 17.01
N VAL A 23 -7.56 -4.53 17.01
CA VAL A 23 -6.79 -3.35 17.44
C VAL A 23 -6.97 -2.20 16.43
N ALA A 24 -6.92 -2.50 15.13
CA ALA A 24 -7.15 -1.52 14.08
C ALA A 24 -8.59 -0.95 14.13
N ILE A 25 -9.60 -1.81 14.29
CA ILE A 25 -11.01 -1.40 14.41
C ILE A 25 -11.21 -0.51 15.64
N GLY A 26 -10.65 -0.87 16.79
CA GLY A 26 -10.75 -0.09 18.01
C GLY A 26 -10.20 1.33 17.86
N GLU A 27 -9.07 1.50 17.16
CA GLU A 27 -8.50 2.83 16.89
C GLU A 27 -9.32 3.64 15.88
N ILE A 28 -9.92 2.99 14.87
CA ILE A 28 -10.78 3.66 13.89
C ILE A 28 -12.08 4.15 14.57
N GLN A 29 -12.71 3.30 15.40
CA GLN A 29 -13.93 3.65 16.14
C GLN A 29 -13.73 4.78 17.14
N LYS A 30 -12.58 4.83 17.83
CA LYS A 30 -12.27 5.94 18.75
C LYS A 30 -12.18 7.31 18.05
N ARG A 31 -11.80 7.33 16.76
CA ARG A 31 -11.51 8.57 16.03
C ARG A 31 -12.69 9.11 15.22
N ARG A 32 -13.72 8.31 14.95
CA ARG A 32 -14.88 8.72 14.14
C ARG A 32 -16.18 8.05 14.61
N ARG A 33 -17.22 8.85 14.87
CA ARG A 33 -18.61 8.33 14.89
C ARG A 33 -19.01 8.05 13.44
N MET A 34 -18.87 6.81 12.97
CA MET A 34 -19.36 6.41 11.65
C MET A 34 -20.43 5.34 11.81
N ASP A 35 -21.63 5.77 12.19
CA ASP A 35 -22.80 4.90 12.24
C ASP A 35 -23.13 4.42 10.82
N GLY A 36 -23.31 3.10 10.65
CA GLY A 36 -23.65 2.47 9.38
C GLY A 36 -22.47 2.00 8.51
N ILE A 37 -21.21 2.23 8.91
CA ILE A 37 -20.03 1.73 8.20
C ILE A 37 -19.50 0.45 8.86
N LYS A 38 -19.43 -0.64 8.09
CA LYS A 38 -18.80 -1.91 8.51
C LYS A 38 -17.29 -1.72 8.55
N MET A 39 -16.75 -1.39 9.72
CA MET A 39 -15.33 -1.11 9.93
C MET A 39 -14.44 -2.31 9.62
N GLU A 40 -15.00 -3.51 9.63
CA GLU A 40 -14.33 -4.75 9.25
C GLU A 40 -13.81 -4.69 7.81
N ASN A 41 -14.49 -3.92 6.94
CA ASN A 41 -14.09 -3.71 5.54
C ASN A 41 -12.92 -2.73 5.39
N PHE A 42 -12.67 -1.89 6.39
CA PHE A 42 -11.58 -0.90 6.41
C PHE A 42 -10.43 -1.32 7.35
N ALA A 43 -10.55 -2.49 7.98
CA ALA A 43 -9.60 -2.99 8.95
C ALA A 43 -8.65 -4.01 8.33
N GLY A 44 -7.36 -3.68 8.36
CA GLY A 44 -6.26 -4.55 7.95
C GLY A 44 -5.77 -4.31 6.53
N SER A 45 -4.96 -5.24 6.05
CA SER A 45 -4.23 -5.18 4.78
C SER A 45 -4.48 -6.46 3.96
N PRO A 46 -5.70 -6.68 3.42
CA PRO A 46 -5.99 -7.87 2.63
C PRO A 46 -5.24 -7.84 1.29
N PRO A 47 -4.65 -8.97 0.83
CA PRO A 47 -3.84 -8.99 -0.40
C PRO A 47 -4.60 -8.47 -1.63
N GLU A 48 -5.90 -8.74 -1.72
CA GLU A 48 -6.78 -8.33 -2.82
C GLU A 48 -6.86 -6.80 -2.95
N ALA A 49 -6.75 -6.05 -1.85
CA ALA A 49 -6.74 -4.59 -1.90
C ALA A 49 -5.48 -4.06 -2.60
N MET A 50 -4.32 -4.66 -2.34
CA MET A 50 -3.07 -4.29 -3.01
C MET A 50 -3.08 -4.73 -4.47
N GLU A 51 -3.58 -5.93 -4.77
CA GLU A 51 -3.76 -6.40 -6.15
C GLU A 51 -4.66 -5.47 -6.97
N HIS A 52 -5.81 -5.06 -6.41
CA HIS A 52 -6.71 -4.10 -7.05
C HIS A 52 -6.05 -2.74 -7.27
N THR A 53 -5.27 -2.28 -6.29
CA THR A 53 -4.53 -1.02 -6.41
C THR A 53 -3.52 -1.08 -7.56
N LEU A 54 -2.68 -2.11 -7.61
CA LEU A 54 -1.68 -2.28 -8.68
C LEU A 54 -2.32 -2.40 -10.06
N ARG A 55 -3.45 -3.11 -10.14
CA ARG A 55 -4.25 -3.25 -11.37
C ARG A 55 -4.83 -1.92 -11.82
N HIS A 56 -5.42 -1.15 -10.90
CA HIS A 56 -5.99 0.17 -11.19
C HIS A 56 -4.92 1.12 -11.70
N LEU A 57 -3.75 1.18 -11.04
CA LEU A 57 -2.64 2.03 -11.48
C LEU A 57 -2.19 1.69 -12.92
N ARG A 58 -2.15 0.41 -13.28
CA ARG A 58 -1.78 -0.01 -14.65
C ARG A 58 -2.88 0.27 -15.67
N ALA A 59 -4.14 0.12 -15.29
CA ALA A 59 -5.26 0.40 -16.17
C ALA A 59 -5.35 1.90 -16.49
N GLU A 60 -5.22 2.77 -15.47
CA GLU A 60 -5.40 4.21 -15.63
C GLU A 60 -4.14 4.92 -16.14
N TYR A 61 -2.95 4.51 -15.68
CA TYR A 61 -1.69 5.21 -15.97
C TYR A 61 -0.76 4.42 -16.89
N GLY A 62 -1.12 3.20 -17.29
CA GLY A 62 -0.29 2.29 -18.09
C GLY A 62 0.80 1.57 -17.27
N SER A 63 1.35 2.22 -16.24
CA SER A 63 2.31 1.60 -15.31
C SER A 63 2.34 2.32 -13.96
N VAL A 64 2.93 1.67 -12.94
CA VAL A 64 3.17 2.30 -11.64
C VAL A 64 4.14 3.48 -11.77
N GLU A 65 5.18 3.34 -12.60
CA GLU A 65 6.13 4.41 -12.89
C GLU A 65 5.45 5.63 -13.52
N SER A 66 4.53 5.40 -14.45
CA SER A 66 3.77 6.47 -15.10
C SER A 66 2.85 7.20 -14.11
N TYR A 67 2.25 6.48 -13.16
CA TYR A 67 1.53 7.11 -12.05
C TYR A 67 2.48 7.97 -11.19
N LEU A 68 3.65 7.44 -10.82
CA LEU A 68 4.62 8.16 -10.01
C LEU A 68 5.14 9.42 -10.72
N ASP A 69 5.38 9.34 -12.03
CA ASP A 69 5.74 10.51 -12.86
C ASP A 69 4.62 11.55 -12.82
N SER A 70 3.34 11.12 -12.90
CA SER A 70 2.18 12.04 -12.93
C SER A 70 2.01 12.86 -11.65
N ILE A 71 2.50 12.38 -10.51
CA ILE A 71 2.46 13.07 -9.22
C ILE A 71 3.79 13.78 -8.88
N GLY A 72 4.74 13.86 -9.83
CA GLY A 72 6.03 14.52 -9.65
C GLY A 72 7.09 13.66 -8.95
N PHE A 73 6.85 12.37 -8.74
CA PHE A 73 7.83 11.43 -8.19
C PHE A 73 8.54 10.66 -9.32
N ASP A 74 9.27 11.41 -10.13
CA ASP A 74 9.84 10.95 -11.38
C ASP A 74 11.04 9.98 -11.23
N ASN A 75 11.70 9.68 -12.36
CA ASN A 75 12.84 8.77 -12.39
C ASN A 75 14.04 9.26 -11.56
N GLU A 76 14.27 10.57 -11.45
CA GLU A 76 15.37 11.13 -10.65
C GLU A 76 15.14 10.80 -9.16
N TRP A 77 13.95 11.11 -8.67
CA TRP A 77 13.54 10.79 -7.30
C TRP A 77 13.57 9.29 -7.01
N ARG A 78 13.07 8.47 -7.95
CA ARG A 78 13.12 6.99 -7.81
C ARG A 78 14.55 6.47 -7.76
N ASN A 79 15.48 7.03 -8.53
CA ASN A 79 16.87 6.62 -8.50
C ASN A 79 17.58 7.04 -7.21
N MET A 80 17.31 8.25 -6.71
CA MET A 80 17.81 8.68 -5.41
C MET A 80 17.28 7.79 -4.28
N LEU A 81 15.99 7.42 -4.30
CA LEU A 81 15.44 6.51 -3.31
C LEU A 81 16.12 5.13 -3.38
N ARG A 82 16.28 4.57 -4.58
CA ARG A 82 16.95 3.26 -4.78
C ARG A 82 18.40 3.25 -4.31
N SER A 83 19.13 4.36 -4.46
CA SER A 83 20.52 4.43 -3.98
C SER A 83 20.58 4.40 -2.46
N ARG A 84 19.62 5.01 -1.76
CA ARG A 84 19.56 5.03 -0.29
C ARG A 84 19.03 3.73 0.32
N LEU A 85 18.04 3.09 -0.31
CA LEU A 85 17.49 1.82 0.18
C LEU A 85 18.50 0.67 0.11
N ARG A 86 19.50 0.75 -0.78
CA ARG A 86 20.57 -0.26 -0.92
C ARG A 86 21.67 -0.16 0.13
N VAL A 87 21.74 0.93 0.90
CA VAL A 87 22.82 1.18 1.87
C VAL A 87 22.49 0.63 3.27
N GLY A 88 21.28 0.10 3.47
CA GLY A 88 20.81 -0.41 4.78
C GLY A 88 20.32 -1.87 4.76
N ALA A 89 20.68 -2.66 3.75
CA ALA A 89 20.34 -4.08 3.63
C ALA A 89 21.59 -4.96 3.75
#